data_AF-A0AAW1X422-F1
#
_entry.id   AF-A0AAW1X422-F1
#
_cell.length_a   1.000
_cell.length_b   1.000
_cell.length_c   1.000
_cell.angle_alpha   90.00
_cell.angle_beta   90.00
_cell.angle_gamma   90.00
#
_symmetry.space_group_name_H-M   'P 1'
#
loop_
_entity.id
_entity.type
_entity.pdbx_description
1 polymer ?
#
loop_
_entity_poly.entity_id
_entity_poly.type
_entity_poly.pdbx_seq_one_letter_code
_entity_poly.pdbx_strand_id
1 'polypeptide(L)'
;MASKPLSPFTALTLDLLLILLSLLSYPTSSESHNHTNSSSSPFKFLDHLKGSHKGDHIEGIHDLKLYLEKFGYISYDGQDRNHTHADDDDFDDVLESAVKDYQHYYHLRATGSP
;
A
#
# COMPACT_ATOMS: atom_id res chain seq x y z
N MET A 1 -26.16 25.23 -46.72
CA MET A 1 -26.53 25.01 -45.30
C MET A 1 -25.50 25.75 -44.45
N ALA A 2 -25.93 26.73 -43.64
CA ALA A 2 -25.01 27.55 -42.84
C ALA A 2 -24.63 26.81 -41.53
N SER A 3 -23.35 26.61 -41.28
CA SER A 3 -22.83 26.03 -40.04
C SER A 3 -22.91 27.06 -38.91
N LYS A 4 -23.52 26.69 -37.78
CA LYS A 4 -23.55 27.53 -36.58
C LYS A 4 -22.15 27.60 -35.95
N PRO A 5 -21.70 28.78 -35.47
CA PRO A 5 -20.39 28.92 -34.86
C PRO A 5 -20.35 28.16 -33.54
N LEU A 6 -19.20 27.54 -33.27
CA LEU A 6 -18.96 26.80 -32.04
C LEU A 6 -18.89 27.77 -30.85
N SER A 7 -19.58 27.44 -29.76
CA SER A 7 -19.62 28.25 -28.54
C SER A 7 -18.27 28.22 -27.80
N PRO A 8 -17.84 29.31 -27.16
CA PRO A 8 -16.61 29.32 -26.36
C PRO A 8 -16.69 28.31 -25.19
N PHE A 9 -17.88 28.05 -24.66
CA PHE A 9 -18.08 27.03 -23.63
C PHE A 9 -17.84 25.62 -24.16
N THR A 10 -18.26 25.34 -25.40
CA THR A 10 -18.02 24.03 -26.01
C THR A 10 -16.54 23.79 -26.33
N ALA A 11 -15.78 24.85 -26.65
CA ALA A 11 -14.33 24.74 -26.84
C ALA A 11 -13.62 24.37 -25.52
N LEU A 12 -13.91 25.12 -24.44
CA LEU A 12 -13.34 24.86 -23.11
C LEU A 12 -13.62 23.45 -22.59
N THR A 13 -14.83 22.93 -22.81
CA THR A 13 -15.17 21.56 -22.39
C THR A 13 -14.40 20.50 -23.16
N LEU A 14 -14.12 20.73 -24.44
CA LEU A 14 -13.35 19.78 -25.27
C LEU A 14 -11.88 19.79 -24.88
N ASP A 15 -11.31 20.97 -24.61
CA ASP A 15 -9.93 21.11 -24.13
C ASP A 15 -9.74 20.39 -22.78
N LEU A 16 -10.67 20.58 -21.84
CA LEU A 16 -10.63 19.89 -20.54
C LEU A 16 -10.72 18.37 -20.70
N LEU A 17 -11.59 17.88 -21.61
CA LEU A 17 -11.74 16.46 -21.90
C LEU A 17 -10.45 15.86 -22.50
N LEU A 18 -9.79 16.58 -23.42
CA LEU A 18 -8.52 16.18 -24.04
C LEU A 18 -7.38 16.09 -23.00
N ILE A 19 -7.33 17.03 -22.06
CA ILE A 19 -6.36 17.02 -20.95
C ILE A 19 -6.63 15.80 -20.05
N LEU A 20 -7.89 15.52 -19.72
CA LEU A 20 -8.28 14.37 -18.89
C LEU A 20 -7.93 13.04 -19.56
N LEU A 21 -8.16 12.92 -20.87
CA LEU A 21 -7.81 11.72 -21.65
C LEU A 21 -6.29 11.50 -21.73
N SER A 22 -5.52 12.59 -21.83
CA SER A 22 -4.05 12.55 -21.83
C SER A 22 -3.50 12.10 -20.47
N LEU A 23 -4.12 12.54 -19.37
CA LEU A 23 -3.79 12.09 -18.01
C LEU A 23 -4.13 10.61 -17.77
N LEU A 24 -5.12 10.07 -18.48
CA LEU A 24 -5.48 8.65 -18.38
C LEU A 24 -4.63 7.75 -19.29
N SER A 25 -3.94 8.33 -20.26
CA SER A 25 -3.17 7.61 -21.28
C SER A 25 -1.69 7.45 -20.95
N TYR A 26 -1.25 7.71 -19.70
CA TYR A 26 0.12 7.40 -19.33
C TYR A 26 0.37 5.90 -19.51
N PRO A 27 1.25 5.50 -20.44
CA PRO A 27 1.67 4.11 -20.49
C PRO A 27 2.39 3.84 -19.17
N THR A 28 1.88 2.89 -18.41
CA THR A 28 2.74 2.16 -17.48
C THR A 28 3.81 1.54 -18.36
N SER A 29 5.02 2.11 -18.33
CA SER A 29 6.19 1.48 -18.92
C SER A 29 6.40 0.20 -18.13
N SER A 30 5.82 -0.91 -18.61
CA SER A 30 6.28 -2.24 -18.23
C SER A 30 7.61 -2.40 -18.95
N GLU A 31 8.66 -1.91 -18.32
CA GLU A 31 10.03 -2.09 -18.74
C GLU A 31 10.36 -3.58 -18.67
N SER A 32 10.10 -4.28 -19.78
CA SER A 32 10.45 -5.68 -19.99
C SER A 32 11.95 -5.78 -20.30
N HIS A 33 12.79 -5.50 -19.31
CA HIS A 33 14.18 -5.93 -19.37
C HIS A 33 14.25 -7.40 -18.92
N ASN A 34 14.55 -8.26 -19.89
CA ASN A 34 14.97 -9.65 -19.68
C ASN A 34 16.26 -9.68 -18.86
N HIS A 35 16.15 -9.52 -17.55
CA HIS A 35 17.02 -10.19 -16.61
C HIS A 35 16.29 -11.45 -16.18
N THR A 36 17.03 -12.55 -16.01
CA THR A 36 16.62 -13.61 -15.08
C THR A 36 16.64 -13.05 -13.65
N ASN A 37 15.85 -12.03 -13.37
CA ASN A 37 15.53 -11.56 -12.05
C ASN A 37 14.44 -12.53 -11.59
N SER A 38 14.71 -13.35 -10.58
CA SER A 38 13.61 -13.94 -9.83
C SER A 38 12.76 -12.77 -9.34
N SER A 39 11.65 -12.47 -10.04
CA SER A 39 10.69 -11.45 -9.64
C SER A 39 10.05 -11.94 -8.35
N SER A 40 10.77 -11.79 -7.24
CA SER A 40 10.25 -12.10 -5.93
C SER A 40 9.01 -11.25 -5.74
N SER A 41 7.91 -11.89 -5.35
CA SER A 41 6.70 -11.18 -4.93
C SER A 41 7.10 -10.00 -4.04
N PRO A 42 6.50 -8.80 -4.21
CA PRO A 42 6.74 -7.68 -3.29
C PRO A 42 6.39 -8.05 -1.84
N PHE A 43 5.64 -9.13 -1.64
CA PHE A 43 5.27 -9.69 -0.35
C PHE A 43 6.13 -10.86 0.10
N LYS A 44 7.24 -11.17 -0.58
CA LYS A 44 8.12 -12.30 -0.23
C LYS A 44 8.66 -12.20 1.21
N PHE A 45 8.80 -10.98 1.75
CA PHE A 45 9.20 -10.79 3.14
C PHE A 45 8.19 -11.38 4.15
N LEU A 46 6.91 -11.53 3.78
CA LEU A 46 5.91 -12.14 4.65
C LEU A 46 6.06 -13.68 4.76
N ASP A 47 6.78 -14.32 3.84
CA ASP A 47 6.84 -15.79 3.78
C ASP A 47 7.39 -16.40 5.07
N HIS A 48 8.39 -15.76 5.70
CA HIS A 48 8.99 -16.22 6.97
C HIS A 48 8.21 -15.79 8.21
N LEU A 49 7.26 -14.85 8.06
CA LEU A 49 6.39 -14.36 9.14
C LEU A 49 5.07 -15.14 9.21
N LYS A 50 4.79 -16.01 8.25
CA LYS A 50 3.53 -16.72 8.16
C LYS A 50 3.27 -17.58 9.39
N GLY A 51 2.11 -17.39 10.01
CA GLY A 51 1.73 -18.13 11.22
C GLY A 51 2.34 -17.60 12.51
N SER A 52 3.13 -16.52 12.44
CA SER A 52 3.54 -15.77 13.64
C SER A 52 2.33 -15.13 14.32
N HIS A 53 2.44 -14.94 15.61
CA HIS A 53 1.39 -14.37 16.44
C HIS A 53 1.96 -13.53 17.58
N LYS A 54 1.08 -12.77 18.22
CA LYS A 54 1.42 -11.96 19.38
C LYS A 54 2.28 -12.71 20.40
N GLY A 55 3.36 -12.06 20.83
CA GLY A 55 4.35 -12.60 21.77
C GLY A 55 5.54 -13.32 21.12
N ASP A 56 5.50 -13.53 19.80
CA ASP A 56 6.66 -14.04 19.06
C ASP A 56 7.73 -12.95 18.88
N HIS A 57 8.99 -13.38 18.78
CA HIS A 57 10.12 -12.54 18.37
C HIS A 57 10.77 -13.18 17.14
N ILE A 58 10.60 -12.56 15.97
CA ILE A 58 11.00 -13.14 14.68
C ILE A 58 11.66 -12.05 13.84
N GLU A 59 12.89 -12.31 13.40
CA GLU A 59 13.63 -11.41 12.51
C GLU A 59 12.78 -11.04 11.29
N GLY A 60 12.63 -9.73 11.02
CA GLY A 60 11.85 -9.20 9.91
C GLY A 60 10.43 -8.72 10.29
N ILE A 61 10.01 -8.89 11.54
CA ILE A 61 8.78 -8.27 12.06
C ILE A 61 8.83 -6.75 11.95
N HIS A 62 9.98 -6.14 12.17
CA HIS A 62 10.17 -4.70 11.97
C HIS A 62 9.77 -4.24 10.56
N ASP A 63 10.07 -5.04 9.52
CA ASP A 63 9.69 -4.71 8.13
C ASP A 63 8.17 -4.72 7.95
N LEU A 64 7.46 -5.62 8.64
CA LEU A 64 6.00 -5.64 8.65
C LEU A 64 5.42 -4.41 9.35
N LYS A 65 6.03 -3.97 10.47
CA LYS A 65 5.64 -2.74 11.17
C LYS A 65 5.77 -1.53 10.25
N LEU A 66 6.92 -1.34 9.61
CA LEU A 66 7.15 -0.26 8.64
C LEU A 66 6.18 -0.31 7.46
N TYR A 67 5.88 -1.52 6.96
CA TYR A 67 4.90 -1.70 5.89
C TYR A 67 3.53 -1.19 6.33
N LEU A 68 3.02 -1.61 7.49
CA LEU A 68 1.71 -1.21 7.99
C LEU A 68 1.66 0.28 8.36
N GLU A 69 2.78 0.85 8.83
CA GLU A 69 2.91 2.27 9.17
C GLU A 69 2.75 3.14 7.93
N LYS A 70 3.39 2.74 6.83
CA LYS A 70 3.28 3.42 5.53
C LYS A 70 1.84 3.52 5.04
N PHE A 71 0.98 2.58 5.39
CA PHE A 71 -0.45 2.59 5.06
C PHE A 71 -1.34 3.16 6.17
N GLY A 72 -0.76 3.60 7.29
CA GLY A 72 -1.46 4.25 8.39
C GLY A 72 -2.21 3.30 9.33
N TYR A 73 -1.86 2.00 9.33
CA TYR A 73 -2.46 1.02 10.24
C TYR A 73 -1.81 1.01 11.62
N ILE A 74 -0.58 1.52 11.74
CA ILE A 74 0.15 1.60 12.99
C ILE A 74 0.78 2.99 13.15
N SER A 75 0.83 3.48 14.38
CA SER A 75 1.57 4.67 14.78
C SER A 75 2.06 4.45 16.21
N TYR A 76 3.38 4.43 16.37
CA TYR A 76 4.01 4.27 17.68
C TYR A 76 4.26 5.63 18.37
N ASP A 77 3.89 6.73 17.72
CA ASP A 77 4.25 8.12 18.10
C ASP A 77 3.56 8.61 19.39
N GLY A 78 2.60 7.84 19.93
CA GLY A 78 1.77 8.20 21.07
C GLY A 78 1.90 7.29 22.30
N GLN A 79 2.57 6.14 22.19
CA GLN A 79 2.82 5.24 23.31
C GLN A 79 4.19 5.56 23.92
N ASP A 80 4.22 5.62 25.25
CA ASP A 80 5.35 6.07 26.07
C ASP A 80 6.73 5.82 25.44
N ARG A 81 7.54 6.88 25.37
CA ARG A 81 8.92 6.93 24.81
C ARG A 81 9.92 5.89 25.36
N ASN A 82 9.46 4.97 26.22
CA ASN A 82 10.20 3.87 26.82
C ASN A 82 9.92 2.52 26.15
N HIS A 83 8.97 2.43 25.22
CA HIS A 83 8.66 1.22 24.45
C HIS A 83 8.85 1.51 22.96
N THR A 84 10.10 1.60 22.51
CA THR A 84 10.42 1.72 21.07
C THR A 84 10.29 0.36 20.39
N HIS A 85 9.09 -0.22 20.44
CA HIS A 85 8.75 -1.43 19.68
C HIS A 85 8.65 -1.16 18.17
N ALA A 86 8.72 0.10 17.76
CA ALA A 86 8.75 0.47 16.34
C ALA A 86 9.94 -0.18 15.60
N ASP A 87 11.09 -0.30 16.28
CA ASP A 87 12.36 -0.71 15.67
C ASP A 87 12.80 -2.14 16.05
N ASP A 88 11.95 -2.89 16.76
CA ASP A 88 12.24 -4.27 17.16
C ASP A 88 11.42 -5.30 16.38
N ASP A 89 11.81 -6.56 16.55
CA ASP A 89 11.20 -7.73 15.93
C ASP A 89 10.14 -8.42 16.81
N ASP A 90 9.62 -7.72 17.83
CA ASP A 90 8.56 -8.26 18.69
C ASP A 90 7.20 -8.14 18.02
N PHE A 91 6.46 -9.25 17.97
CA PHE A 91 5.06 -9.26 17.57
C PHE A 91 4.19 -8.76 18.74
N ASP A 92 4.06 -7.45 18.86
CA ASP A 92 3.33 -6.80 19.95
C ASP A 92 1.80 -6.71 19.71
N ASP A 93 1.10 -6.19 20.71
CA ASP A 93 -0.35 -5.98 20.71
C ASP A 93 -0.81 -4.99 19.62
N VAL A 94 0.04 -4.01 19.31
CA VAL A 94 -0.26 -2.95 18.35
C VAL A 94 -0.20 -3.53 16.94
N LEU A 95 0.82 -4.33 16.65
CA LEU A 95 0.97 -5.05 15.39
C LEU A 95 -0.16 -6.05 15.18
N GLU A 96 -0.55 -6.83 16.19
CA GLU A 96 -1.70 -7.74 16.07
C GLU A 96 -2.99 -7.01 15.71
N SER A 97 -3.24 -5.85 16.34
CA SER A 97 -4.39 -5.01 16.00
C SER A 97 -4.31 -4.47 14.57
N ALA A 98 -3.15 -3.95 14.17
CA ALA A 98 -2.93 -3.42 12.83
C ALA A 98 -3.12 -4.49 11.73
N VAL A 99 -2.63 -5.72 11.97
CA VAL A 99 -2.83 -6.86 11.06
C VAL A 99 -4.31 -7.22 10.96
N LYS A 100 -5.07 -7.22 12.07
CA LYS A 100 -6.52 -7.46 12.04
C LYS A 100 -7.26 -6.40 11.24
N ASP A 101 -6.91 -5.13 11.40
CA ASP A 101 -7.52 -4.02 10.66
C ASP A 101 -7.22 -4.12 9.16
N TYR A 102 -5.97 -4.43 8.81
CA TYR A 102 -5.57 -4.71 7.43
C TYR A 102 -6.40 -5.87 6.85
N GLN A 103 -6.45 -7.00 7.54
CA GLN A 103 -7.23 -8.16 7.12
C GLN A 103 -8.71 -7.83 6.94
N HIS A 104 -9.30 -7.08 7.87
CA HIS A 104 -10.70 -6.66 7.79
C HIS A 104 -10.95 -5.75 6.58
N TYR A 105 -10.07 -4.76 6.32
CA TYR A 105 -10.18 -3.88 5.16
C TYR A 105 -10.17 -4.63 3.83
N TYR A 106 -9.36 -5.69 3.72
CA TYR A 106 -9.30 -6.57 2.54
C TYR A 106 -10.29 -7.75 2.58
N HIS A 107 -11.26 -7.75 3.50
CA HIS A 107 -12.28 -8.80 3.65
C HIS A 107 -11.72 -10.21 3.90
N LEU A 108 -10.55 -10.30 4.54
CA LEU A 108 -9.96 -11.53 5.03
C LEU A 108 -10.51 -11.88 6.42
N ARG A 109 -10.24 -13.11 6.87
CA ARG A 109 -10.50 -13.47 8.27
C ARG A 109 -9.49 -12.74 9.16
N ALA A 110 -9.98 -11.88 10.05
CA ALA A 110 -9.16 -11.10 10.99
C ALA A 110 -8.57 -11.98 12.10
N THR A 111 -7.54 -12.74 11.75
CA THR A 111 -6.80 -13.63 12.66
C THR A 111 -5.71 -12.89 13.44
N GLY A 112 -5.21 -11.77 12.92
CA GLY A 112 -4.06 -11.07 13.49
C GLY A 112 -2.71 -11.71 13.19
N SER A 113 -2.68 -12.78 12.39
CA SER A 113 -1.46 -13.43 11.90
C SER A 113 -1.23 -13.11 10.42
N PRO A 114 0.00 -12.78 9.97
CA PRO A 114 0.33 -12.48 8.58
C PRO A 114 0.05 -13.61 7.58
#